data_AF-A0A348B180-F1
#
_entry.id   AF-A0A348B180-F1
#
_cell.length_a   1.000
_cell.length_b   1.000
_cell.length_c   1.000
_cell.angle_alpha   90.00
_cell.angle_beta   90.00
_cell.angle_gamma   90.00
#
_symmetry.space_group_name_H-M   'P 1'
#
loop_
_entity.id
_entity.type
_entity.pdbx_description
1 polymer ?
#
loop_
_entity_poly.entity_id
_entity_poly.type
_entity_poly.pdbx_seq_one_letter_code
_entity_poly.pdbx_strand_id
1 'polypeptide(L)'
;MTLASLISSMTTDVTTVAWSLFILAWAVGWALKGSPLPIFRVKRAGQGIIEDVILAAFWLALGTTVFAAITYFASQITVPGA
;
A
#
# COMPACT_ATOMS: atom_id res chain seq x y z
N MET A 1 -17.71 -6.56 -19.65
CA MET A 1 -16.59 -6.59 -18.68
C MET A 1 -15.77 -7.83 -18.97
N THR A 2 -14.51 -7.68 -19.38
CA THR A 2 -13.59 -8.81 -19.55
C THR A 2 -12.96 -9.16 -18.20
N LEU A 3 -12.48 -10.41 -18.05
CA LEU A 3 -11.79 -10.84 -16.83
C LEU A 3 -10.61 -9.91 -16.50
N ALA A 4 -9.87 -9.45 -17.52
CA ALA A 4 -8.79 -8.49 -17.37
C ALA A 4 -9.25 -7.15 -16.79
N SER A 5 -10.39 -6.62 -17.27
CA SER A 5 -10.95 -5.37 -16.73
C SER A 5 -11.40 -5.50 -15.28
N LEU A 6 -11.93 -6.66 -14.88
CA LEU A 6 -12.32 -6.94 -13.50
C LEU A 6 -11.11 -7.02 -12.55
N ILE A 7 -10.06 -7.74 -12.96
CA ILE A 7 -8.82 -7.84 -12.18
C ILE A 7 -8.19 -6.46 -12.03
N SER A 8 -8.15 -5.66 -13.11
CA SER A 8 -7.60 -4.31 -13.04
C SER A 8 -8.38 -3.42 -12.07
N SER A 9 -9.71 -3.42 -12.11
CA SER A 9 -10.52 -2.60 -11.19
C SER A 9 -10.34 -3.02 -9.73
N MET A 10 -10.37 -4.33 -9.45
CA MET A 10 -10.15 -4.85 -8.10
C MET A 10 -8.75 -4.52 -7.57
N THR A 11 -7.71 -4.63 -8.41
CA THR A 11 -6.36 -4.25 -8.03
C THR A 11 -6.27 -2.76 -7.70
N THR A 12 -6.90 -1.88 -8.49
CA THR A 12 -6.92 -0.44 -8.21
C THR A 12 -7.64 -0.14 -6.89
N ASP A 13 -8.79 -0.75 -6.64
CA ASP A 13 -9.56 -0.55 -5.40
C ASP A 13 -8.77 -1.02 -4.18
N VAL A 14 -8.21 -2.23 -4.22
CA VAL A 14 -7.40 -2.79 -3.12
C VAL A 14 -6.16 -1.93 -2.85
N THR A 15 -5.48 -1.48 -3.91
CA THR A 15 -4.30 -0.60 -3.79
C THR A 15 -4.67 0.73 -3.12
N THR A 16 -5.82 1.29 -3.48
CA THR A 16 -6.33 2.56 -2.93
C THR A 16 -6.67 2.43 -1.44
N VAL A 17 -7.33 1.34 -1.06
CA VAL A 17 -7.65 1.03 0.34
C VAL A 17 -6.36 0.81 1.15
N ALA A 18 -5.39 0.10 0.59
CA ALA A 18 -4.12 -0.16 1.26
C ALA A 18 -3.32 1.14 1.51
N TRP A 19 -3.25 2.06 0.54
CA TRP A 19 -2.64 3.38 0.73
C TRP A 19 -3.38 4.24 1.75
N SER A 20 -4.72 4.15 1.78
CA SER A 20 -5.54 4.88 2.76
C SER A 20 -5.28 4.38 4.19
N LEU A 21 -5.20 3.06 4.39
CA LEU A 21 -4.84 2.45 5.66
C LEU A 21 -3.42 2.83 6.10
N PHE A 22 -2.48 2.86 5.15
CA PHE A 22 -1.11 3.34 5.40
C PHE A 22 -1.12 4.77 5.96
N ILE A 23 -1.79 5.71 5.28
CA ILE A 23 -1.83 7.12 5.71
C ILE A 23 -2.46 7.24 7.10
N LEU A 24 -3.54 6.50 7.37
CA LEU A 24 -4.22 6.52 8.66
C LEU A 24 -3.30 5.98 9.77
N ALA A 25 -2.67 4.84 9.56
CA ALA A 25 -1.76 4.24 10.54
C ALA A 25 -0.50 5.11 10.75
N TRP A 26 0.01 5.74 9.69
CA TRP A 26 1.13 6.67 9.74
C TRP A 26 0.79 7.93 10.54
N ALA A 27 -0.36 8.54 10.28
CA ALA A 27 -0.86 9.69 11.03
C ALA A 27 -1.06 9.37 12.52
N VAL A 28 -1.62 8.20 12.84
CA VAL A 28 -1.78 7.72 14.22
C VAL A 28 -0.42 7.51 14.89
N GLY A 29 0.54 6.89 14.19
CA GLY A 29 1.90 6.69 14.71
C GLY A 29 2.58 8.01 15.09
N TRP A 30 2.46 9.04 14.24
CA TRP A 30 2.94 10.39 14.54
C TRP A 30 2.18 11.08 15.68
N ALA A 31 0.85 10.91 15.73
CA ALA A 31 0.04 11.45 16.82
C ALA A 31 0.45 10.88 18.19
N LEU A 32 0.74 9.58 18.26
CA LEU A 32 1.20 8.91 19.48
C LEU A 32 2.62 9.35 19.87
N LYS A 33 3.55 9.40 18.91
CA LYS A 33 4.95 9.81 19.15
C LYS A 33 5.07 11.30 19.52
N GLY A 34 4.31 12.16 18.83
CA GLY A 34 4.30 13.61 19.03
C GLY A 34 3.52 14.07 20.26
N SER A 35 2.78 13.17 20.92
CA SER A 35 2.05 13.51 22.13
C SER A 35 2.99 13.96 23.26
N PRO A 36 2.68 15.06 23.98
CA PRO A 36 3.45 15.53 25.13
C PRO A 36 3.24 14.66 26.39
N LEU A 37 2.77 13.42 26.22
CA LEU A 37 2.44 12.51 27.32
C LEU A 37 3.72 11.87 27.89
N PRO A 38 3.92 11.86 29.22
CA PRO A 38 5.09 11.27 29.88
C PRO A 38 4.97 9.74 30.01
N ILE A 39 4.46 9.06 28.97
CA ILE A 39 4.29 7.60 28.95
C ILE A 39 5.26 7.03 27.92
N PHE A 40 6.42 6.56 28.39
CA PHE A 40 7.46 5.97 27.54
C PHE A 40 6.95 4.82 26.67
N ARG A 41 5.99 4.03 27.18
CA ARG A 41 5.38 2.92 26.43
C ARG A 41 4.56 3.37 25.21
N VAL A 42 3.85 4.49 25.32
CA VAL A 42 3.02 5.04 24.22
C VAL A 42 3.92 5.58 23.11
N LYS A 43 5.00 6.27 23.47
CA LYS A 43 5.99 6.74 22.49
C LYS A 43 6.67 5.58 21.74
N ARG A 44 7.00 4.49 22.46
CA ARG A 44 7.57 3.28 21.85
C ARG A 44 6.58 2.58 20.92
N ALA A 45 5.30 2.50 21.29
CA ALA A 45 4.26 1.96 20.43
C ALA A 45 4.07 2.80 19.15
N GLY A 46 4.04 4.14 19.27
CA GLY A 46 3.97 5.04 18.11
C GLY A 46 5.15 4.88 17.16
N GLN A 47 6.37 4.71 17.69
CA GLN A 47 7.55 4.42 16.87
C GLN A 47 7.46 3.07 16.16
N GLY A 48 7.01 2.02 16.84
CA GLY A 48 6.81 0.69 16.23
C GLY A 48 5.78 0.73 15.10
N ILE A 49 4.65 1.43 15.31
CA ILE A 49 3.63 1.62 14.28
C ILE A 49 4.22 2.31 13.04
N ILE A 50 5.00 3.37 13.23
CA ILE A 50 5.61 4.09 12.10
C ILE A 50 6.55 3.17 11.32
N GLU A 51 7.39 2.40 12.02
CA GLU A 51 8.35 1.47 11.39
C GLU A 51 7.64 0.38 10.58
N ASP A 52 6.64 -0.27 11.18
CA ASP A 52 5.86 -1.32 10.53
C ASP A 52 5.10 -0.80 9.30
N VAL A 53 4.53 0.40 9.41
CA VAL A 53 3.73 1.02 8.35
C VAL A 53 4.62 1.48 7.18
N ILE A 54 5.83 1.96 7.43
CA ILE A 54 6.81 2.29 6.37
C ILE A 54 7.22 1.03 5.62
N LEU A 55 7.49 -0.07 6.33
CA LEU A 55 7.82 -1.34 5.70
C LEU A 55 6.63 -1.88 4.88
N ALA A 56 5.41 -1.75 5.39
CA ALA A 56 4.20 -2.13 4.66
C ALA A 56 4.02 -1.31 3.37
N ALA A 57 4.20 0.02 3.41
CA ALA A 57 4.16 0.85 2.20
C ALA A 57 5.25 0.52 1.21
N PHE A 58 6.45 0.18 1.68
CA PHE A 58 7.53 -0.29 0.81
C PHE A 58 7.11 -1.55 0.04
N TRP A 59 6.55 -2.54 0.72
CA TRP A 59 6.03 -3.76 0.07
C TRP A 59 4.86 -3.48 -0.87
N LEU A 60 3.97 -2.56 -0.50
CA LEU A 60 2.85 -2.12 -1.34
C LEU A 60 3.35 -1.49 -2.65
N ALA A 61 4.32 -0.57 -2.56
CA ALA A 61 4.94 0.06 -3.71
C ALA A 61 5.67 -0.95 -4.61
N LEU A 62 6.41 -1.89 -4.03
CA LEU A 62 7.05 -2.96 -4.80
C LEU A 62 6.03 -3.86 -5.49
N GLY A 63 5.01 -4.32 -4.78
CA GLY A 63 3.97 -5.19 -5.33
C GLY A 63 3.21 -4.55 -6.49
N THR A 64 2.84 -3.28 -6.36
CA THR A 64 2.17 -2.52 -7.43
C THR A 64 3.08 -2.32 -8.65
N THR A 65 4.37 -2.06 -8.43
CA THR A 65 5.35 -1.92 -9.52
C THR A 65 5.56 -3.24 -10.28
N VAL A 66 5.72 -4.36 -9.56
CA VAL A 66 5.87 -5.69 -10.18
C VAL A 66 4.61 -6.07 -10.96
N PHE A 67 3.42 -5.84 -10.41
CA PHE A 67 2.17 -6.11 -11.08
C PHE A 67 1.99 -5.27 -12.36
N ALA A 68 2.35 -3.98 -12.31
CA ALA A 68 2.33 -3.10 -13.48
C ALA A 68 3.30 -3.60 -14.57
N ALA A 69 4.51 -4.03 -14.19
CA ALA A 69 5.48 -4.60 -15.13
C ALA A 69 4.93 -5.86 -15.82
N ILE A 70 4.36 -6.80 -15.05
CA ILE A 70 3.76 -8.04 -15.61
C ILE A 70 2.62 -7.69 -16.58
N THR A 71 1.73 -6.78 -16.17
CA THR A 71 0.59 -6.33 -17.00
C THR A 71 1.07 -5.68 -18.30
N TYR A 72 2.12 -4.86 -18.21
CA TYR A 72 2.75 -4.24 -19.37
C TYR A 72 3.29 -5.30 -20.34
N PHE A 73 4.09 -6.26 -19.88
CA PHE A 73 4.62 -7.31 -20.76
C PHE A 73 3.52 -8.21 -21.33
N ALA A 74 2.49 -8.56 -20.54
CA ALA A 74 1.35 -9.33 -21.02
C ALA A 74 0.58 -8.62 -22.15
N SER A 75 0.48 -7.28 -22.09
CA SER A 75 -0.16 -6.48 -23.14
C SER A 75 0.62 -6.47 -24.46
N GLN A 76 1.95 -6.64 -24.42
CA GLN A 76 2.80 -6.69 -25.62
C GLN A 76 2.72 -8.05 -26.33
N ILE A 77 2.46 -9.12 -25.58
CA ILE A 77 2.38 -10.49 -26.11
C ILE A 77 0.98 -10.79 -26.67
N THR A 78 -0.05 -10.11 -26.17
CA THR A 78 -1.42 -10.24 -26.67
C THR A 78 -1.58 -9.44 -27.97
N VAL A 79 -1.34 -10.10 -29.11
CA VAL A 79 -1.53 -9.54 -30.46
C VAL A 79 -2.99 -9.09 -30.66
N PRO A 80 -3.24 -7.90 -31.23
CA PRO A 80 -4.59 -7.48 -31.61
C PRO A 80 -5.06 -8.31 -32.82
N GLY A 81 -5.80 -9.41 -32.60
CA GLY A 81 -6.41 -10.17 -33.69
C GLY A 81 -6.58 -11.69 -33.49
N ALA A 82 -6.97 -12.16 -32.31
CA ALA A 82 -7.48 -13.53 -32.11
C ALA A 82 -8.68 -13.51 -31.17
#